data_AF-A0A258BS58-F1
#
_entry.id   AF-A0A258BS58-F1
#
_cell.length_a   1.000
_cell.length_b   1.000
_cell.length_c   1.000
_cell.angle_alpha   90.00
_cell.angle_beta   90.00
_cell.angle_gamma   90.00
#
_symmetry.space_group_name_H-M   'P 1'
#
loop_
_entity.id
_entity.type
_entity.pdbx_description
1 polymer ?
#
loop_
_entity_poly.entity_id
_entity_poly.type
_entity_poly.pdbx_seq_one_letter_code
_entity_poly.pdbx_strand_id
1 'polypeptide(L)'
;TAFGLGAKQEGWAFIEPALDYAFKSGDQAERANIFRALVANAEPRLAGEIVGGAVNLPYTSSELATLLGGAFSNTDATETVWAAFKDTFDDLVGKLPEVRKQQLAGYAGSQCTEEGAADAKAFFESKAAVIAGYERRLAQGLERARLCAAQAETQWPQLAEALARR
;
A
#
# COMPACT_ATOMS: atom_id res chain seq x y z
N THR A 1 4.43 -2.20 -15.82
CA THR A 1 5.83 -2.04 -16.31
C THR A 1 6.47 -3.41 -16.43
N ALA A 2 7.64 -3.54 -17.07
CA ALA A 2 8.34 -4.83 -17.13
C ALA A 2 8.58 -5.43 -15.74
N PHE A 3 9.03 -4.62 -14.77
CA PHE A 3 9.18 -5.04 -13.38
C PHE A 3 7.87 -5.50 -12.73
N GLY A 4 6.76 -4.81 -12.98
CA GLY A 4 5.46 -5.21 -12.45
C GLY A 4 4.96 -6.53 -13.04
N LEU A 5 5.14 -6.75 -14.34
CA LEU A 5 4.78 -8.01 -15.00
C LEU A 5 5.64 -9.16 -14.49
N GLY A 6 6.96 -8.96 -14.37
CA GLY A 6 7.85 -9.96 -13.81
C GLY A 6 7.48 -10.32 -12.37
N ALA A 7 7.19 -9.33 -11.51
CA ALA A 7 6.73 -9.59 -10.15
C ALA A 7 5.43 -10.41 -10.09
N LYS A 8 4.50 -10.14 -11.02
CA LYS A 8 3.23 -10.86 -11.10
C LYS A 8 3.38 -12.30 -11.63
N GLN A 9 4.19 -12.50 -12.66
CA GLN A 9 4.27 -13.78 -13.36
C GLN A 9 5.28 -14.76 -12.74
N GLU A 10 6.42 -14.23 -12.30
CA GLU A 10 7.56 -15.04 -11.84
C GLU A 10 7.69 -15.03 -10.31
N GLY A 11 6.91 -14.19 -9.62
CA GLY A 11 6.89 -14.11 -8.17
C GLY A 11 8.25 -13.78 -7.56
N TRP A 12 8.59 -14.45 -6.45
CA TRP A 12 9.78 -14.14 -5.67
C TRP A 12 11.10 -14.32 -6.45
N ALA A 13 11.14 -15.29 -7.38
CA ALA A 13 12.30 -15.57 -8.22
C ALA A 13 12.69 -14.36 -9.10
N PHE A 14 11.74 -13.48 -9.41
CA PHE A 14 12.00 -12.20 -10.07
C PHE A 14 12.12 -11.03 -9.09
N ILE A 15 11.30 -11.00 -8.04
CA ILE A 15 11.28 -9.90 -7.06
C ILE A 15 12.64 -9.76 -6.37
N GLU A 16 13.24 -10.86 -5.92
CA GLU A 16 14.53 -10.84 -5.21
C GLU A 16 15.67 -10.21 -6.04
N PRO A 17 15.98 -10.68 -7.27
CA PRO A 17 17.02 -10.05 -8.08
C PRO A 17 16.65 -8.62 -8.51
N ALA A 18 15.36 -8.30 -8.68
CA ALA A 18 14.92 -6.94 -8.98
C ALA A 18 15.13 -5.97 -7.80
N LEU A 19 14.91 -6.43 -6.55
CA LEU A 19 15.23 -5.68 -5.35
C LEU A 19 16.73 -5.47 -5.22
N ASP A 20 17.54 -6.52 -5.41
CA ASP A 20 19.01 -6.43 -5.39
C ASP A 20 19.53 -5.42 -6.43
N TYR A 21 19.03 -5.50 -7.67
CA TYR A 21 19.36 -4.54 -8.72
C TYR A 21 18.98 -3.10 -8.30
N ALA A 22 17.76 -2.91 -7.78
CA ALA A 22 17.32 -1.59 -7.34
C ALA A 22 18.18 -1.05 -6.17
N PHE A 23 18.58 -1.87 -5.20
CA PHE A 23 19.46 -1.38 -4.13
C PHE A 23 20.87 -1.02 -4.60
N LYS A 24 21.33 -1.57 -5.73
CA LYS A 24 22.63 -1.29 -6.33
C LYS A 24 22.62 -0.13 -7.33
N SER A 25 21.45 0.26 -7.84
CA SER A 25 21.34 1.37 -8.79
C SER A 25 21.72 2.71 -8.13
N GLY A 26 22.42 3.57 -8.89
CA GLY A 26 22.71 4.95 -8.49
C GLY A 26 21.57 5.93 -8.80
N ASP A 27 20.56 5.50 -9.57
CA ASP A 27 19.45 6.37 -10.01
C ASP A 27 18.25 6.25 -9.05
N GLN A 28 18.01 7.31 -8.28
CA GLN A 28 16.91 7.36 -7.32
C GLN A 28 15.52 7.20 -7.96
N ALA A 29 15.31 7.75 -9.17
CA ALA A 29 14.04 7.65 -9.87
C ALA A 29 13.79 6.23 -10.38
N GLU A 30 14.84 5.56 -10.88
CA GLU A 30 14.79 4.15 -11.27
C GLU A 30 14.42 3.28 -10.07
N ARG A 31 15.13 3.45 -8.94
CA ARG A 31 14.87 2.70 -7.70
C ARG A 31 13.43 2.83 -7.23
N ALA A 32 12.93 4.05 -7.11
CA ALA A 32 11.57 4.33 -6.70
C ALA A 32 10.53 3.68 -7.64
N ASN A 33 10.78 3.71 -8.95
CA ASN A 33 9.90 3.08 -9.93
C ASN A 33 9.90 1.56 -9.82
N ILE A 34 11.05 0.94 -9.57
CA ILE A 34 11.15 -0.52 -9.37
C ILE A 34 10.40 -0.92 -8.10
N PHE A 35 10.72 -0.32 -6.95
CA PHE A 35 10.07 -0.65 -5.68
C PHE A 35 8.55 -0.54 -5.75
N ARG A 36 8.05 0.56 -6.32
CA ARG A 36 6.61 0.74 -6.53
C ARG A 36 6.04 -0.34 -7.45
N ALA A 37 6.69 -0.61 -8.58
CA ALA A 37 6.19 -1.54 -9.58
C ALA A 37 6.12 -2.98 -9.03
N LEU A 38 7.13 -3.42 -8.28
CA LEU A 38 7.16 -4.76 -7.69
C LEU A 38 5.97 -4.95 -6.74
N VAL A 39 5.84 -4.12 -5.72
CA VAL A 39 4.82 -4.31 -4.67
C VAL A 39 3.39 -4.01 -5.15
N ALA A 40 3.23 -3.10 -6.12
CA ALA A 40 1.91 -2.78 -6.70
C ALA A 40 1.35 -3.90 -7.59
N ASN A 41 2.17 -4.86 -8.02
CA ASN A 41 1.76 -5.93 -8.95
C ASN A 41 2.04 -7.34 -8.42
N ALA A 42 2.75 -7.46 -7.31
CA ALA A 42 3.02 -8.74 -6.67
C ALA A 42 1.70 -9.41 -6.23
N GLU A 43 1.67 -10.74 -6.31
CA GLU A 43 0.58 -11.54 -5.76
C GLU A 43 0.36 -11.23 -4.26
N PRO A 44 -0.87 -11.39 -3.74
CA PRO A 44 -1.24 -10.88 -2.42
C PRO A 44 -0.29 -11.26 -1.29
N ARG A 45 0.09 -12.54 -1.19
CA ARG A 45 1.04 -13.02 -0.19
C ARG A 45 2.40 -12.30 -0.29
N LEU A 46 2.93 -12.18 -1.51
CA LEU A 46 4.24 -11.58 -1.74
C LEU A 46 4.24 -10.07 -1.47
N ALA A 47 3.15 -9.37 -1.79
CA ALA A 47 3.02 -7.95 -1.44
C ALA A 47 3.08 -7.74 0.08
N GLY A 48 2.43 -8.61 0.85
CA GLY A 48 2.52 -8.61 2.32
C GLY A 48 3.95 -8.88 2.81
N GLU A 49 4.64 -9.87 2.23
CA GLU A 49 6.04 -10.18 2.56
C GLU A 49 7.00 -9.03 2.27
N ILE A 50 6.81 -8.32 1.14
CA ILE A 50 7.60 -7.13 0.80
C ILE A 50 7.39 -6.03 1.85
N VAL A 51 6.14 -5.77 2.24
CA VAL A 51 5.80 -4.74 3.24
C VAL A 51 6.39 -5.12 4.61
N GLY A 52 6.18 -6.36 5.05
CA GLY A 52 6.70 -6.86 6.32
C GLY A 52 8.22 -6.88 6.40
N GLY A 53 8.90 -7.15 5.27
CA GLY A 53 10.35 -7.14 5.17
C GLY A 53 10.97 -5.74 5.06
N ALA A 54 10.19 -4.71 4.72
CA ALA A 54 10.72 -3.38 4.39
C ALA A 54 11.49 -2.71 5.53
N VAL A 55 11.14 -3.04 6.78
CA VAL A 55 11.83 -2.54 7.98
C VAL A 55 13.27 -3.08 8.11
N ASN A 56 13.61 -4.17 7.42
CA ASN A 56 14.94 -4.77 7.46
C ASN A 56 15.81 -4.39 6.25
N LEU A 57 15.29 -3.60 5.32
CA LEU A 57 15.96 -3.22 4.09
C LEU A 57 16.44 -1.75 4.12
N PRO A 58 17.50 -1.41 3.35
CA PRO A 58 18.14 -0.09 3.40
C PRO A 58 17.38 0.95 2.56
N TYR A 59 16.05 1.01 2.70
CA TYR A 59 15.24 2.05 2.07
C TYR A 59 15.55 3.42 2.66
N THR A 60 15.69 4.43 1.81
CA THR A 60 15.55 5.82 2.25
C THR A 60 14.10 6.09 2.65
N SER A 61 13.84 7.11 3.48
CA SER A 61 12.47 7.45 3.87
C SER A 61 11.56 7.77 2.67
N SER A 62 12.13 8.30 1.58
CA SER A 62 11.37 8.57 0.36
C SER A 62 11.00 7.28 -0.37
N GLU A 63 11.93 6.34 -0.49
CA GLU A 63 11.64 5.04 -1.12
C GLU A 63 10.66 4.21 -0.30
N LEU A 64 10.76 4.26 1.03
CA LEU A 64 9.82 3.59 1.90
C LEU A 64 8.40 4.13 1.69
N ALA A 65 8.25 5.45 1.60
CA ALA A 65 6.96 6.06 1.30
C ALA A 65 6.43 5.67 -0.10
N THR A 66 7.33 5.56 -1.10
CA THR A 66 6.98 5.09 -2.44
C THR A 66 6.55 3.61 -2.45
N LEU A 67 7.26 2.75 -1.72
CA LEU A 67 6.93 1.34 -1.56
C LEU A 67 5.54 1.19 -0.93
N LEU A 68 5.28 1.86 0.20
CA LEU A 68 3.98 1.81 0.87
C LEU A 68 2.86 2.35 -0.02
N GLY A 69 3.11 3.43 -0.77
CA GLY A 69 2.16 3.94 -1.75
C GLY A 69 1.84 2.94 -2.87
N GLY A 70 2.84 2.19 -3.33
CA GLY A 70 2.64 1.08 -4.26
C GLY A 70 1.84 -0.07 -3.64
N ALA A 71 2.15 -0.45 -2.41
CA ALA A 71 1.51 -1.56 -1.72
C ALA A 71 0.01 -1.30 -1.53
N PHE A 72 -0.35 -0.11 -1.04
CA PHE A 72 -1.74 0.29 -0.85
C PHE A 72 -2.49 0.64 -2.15
N SER A 73 -1.80 0.60 -3.31
CA SER A 73 -2.45 0.66 -4.63
C SER A 73 -2.77 -0.71 -5.21
N ASN A 74 -2.26 -1.79 -4.60
CA ASN A 74 -2.52 -3.16 -5.00
C ASN A 74 -3.84 -3.63 -4.37
N THR A 75 -4.94 -3.50 -5.12
CA THR A 75 -6.29 -3.84 -4.65
C THR A 75 -6.43 -5.31 -4.30
N ASP A 76 -5.74 -6.19 -5.03
CA ASP A 76 -5.78 -7.64 -4.84
C ASP A 76 -5.08 -8.05 -3.53
N ALA A 77 -4.15 -7.22 -3.04
CA ALA A 77 -3.35 -7.47 -1.85
C ALA A 77 -3.77 -6.65 -0.63
N THR A 78 -4.94 -5.98 -0.66
CA THR A 78 -5.36 -5.04 0.39
C THR A 78 -5.28 -5.66 1.78
N GLU A 79 -5.77 -6.89 1.96
CA GLU A 79 -5.80 -7.59 3.25
C GLU A 79 -4.39 -7.93 3.75
N THR A 80 -3.56 -8.56 2.92
CA THR A 80 -2.21 -9.00 3.29
C THR A 80 -1.27 -7.82 3.52
N VAL A 81 -1.36 -6.77 2.70
CA VAL A 81 -0.61 -5.52 2.87
C VAL A 81 -1.04 -4.83 4.16
N TRP A 82 -2.35 -4.74 4.42
CA TRP A 82 -2.85 -4.11 5.63
C TRP A 82 -2.42 -4.85 6.90
N ALA A 83 -2.50 -6.19 6.91
CA ALA A 83 -2.02 -7.01 8.01
C ALA A 83 -0.51 -6.79 8.27
N ALA A 84 0.32 -6.91 7.24
CA ALA A 84 1.77 -6.71 7.36
C ALA A 84 2.13 -5.29 7.78
N PHE A 85 1.39 -4.29 7.29
CA PHE A 85 1.57 -2.90 7.67
C PHE A 85 1.25 -2.66 9.15
N LYS A 86 0.16 -3.23 9.68
CA LYS A 86 -0.18 -3.13 11.11
C LYS A 86 0.91 -3.75 11.98
N ASP A 87 1.40 -4.92 11.58
CA ASP A 87 2.39 -5.70 12.34
C ASP A 87 3.75 -4.99 12.43
N THR A 88 4.11 -4.25 11.39
CA THR A 88 5.40 -3.54 11.28
C THR A 88 5.31 -2.03 11.49
N PHE A 89 4.13 -1.53 11.89
CA PHE A 89 3.84 -0.10 11.88
C PHE A 89 4.80 0.74 12.71
N ASP A 90 5.10 0.29 13.94
CA ASP A 90 5.93 1.07 14.88
C ASP A 90 7.38 1.22 14.38
N ASP A 91 7.90 0.21 13.69
CA ASP A 91 9.21 0.26 13.05
C ASP A 91 9.18 1.12 11.78
N LEU A 92 8.15 0.97 10.95
CA LEU A 92 7.96 1.74 9.72
C LEU A 92 7.83 3.25 10.02
N VAL A 93 7.00 3.61 10.99
CA VAL A 93 6.75 5.01 11.36
C VAL A 93 8.01 5.66 11.93
N GLY A 94 8.87 4.90 12.63
CA GLY A 94 10.16 5.36 13.12
C GLY A 94 11.15 5.76 12.02
N LYS A 95 11.04 5.18 10.81
CA LYS A 95 11.90 5.48 9.65
C LYS A 95 11.45 6.67 8.81
N LEU A 96 10.25 7.20 9.06
CA LEU A 96 9.64 8.25 8.26
C LEU A 96 9.81 9.63 8.91
N PRO A 97 10.05 10.71 8.13
CA PRO A 97 10.03 12.06 8.65
C PRO A 97 8.60 12.44 9.08
N GLU A 98 8.49 13.37 10.02
CA GLU A 98 7.21 13.75 10.65
C GLU A 98 6.11 14.07 9.64
N VAL A 99 6.46 14.81 8.56
CA VAL A 99 5.53 15.17 7.50
C VAL A 99 4.91 13.97 6.76
N ARG A 100 5.60 12.82 6.75
CA ARG A 100 5.13 11.57 6.12
C ARG A 100 4.33 10.71 7.09
N LYS A 101 4.62 10.74 8.39
CA LYS A 101 3.90 9.97 9.42
C LYS A 101 2.40 10.25 9.41
N GLN A 102 2.01 11.53 9.43
CA GLN A 102 0.60 11.95 9.33
C GLN A 102 -0.09 11.51 8.02
N GLN A 103 0.67 11.26 6.94
CA GLN A 103 0.10 10.85 5.65
C GLN A 103 -0.33 9.38 5.66
N LEU A 104 0.24 8.55 6.55
CA LEU A 104 -0.05 7.12 6.65
C LEU A 104 -1.54 6.85 6.89
N ALA A 105 -2.21 7.70 7.68
CA ALA A 105 -3.64 7.56 7.93
C ALA A 105 -4.51 7.69 6.67
N GLY A 106 -3.98 8.29 5.60
CA GLY A 106 -4.63 8.31 4.29
C GLY A 106 -4.77 6.93 3.64
N TYR A 107 -4.00 5.93 4.09
CA TYR A 107 -4.13 4.54 3.62
C TYR A 107 -5.39 3.85 4.12
N ALA A 108 -6.11 4.41 5.10
CA ALA A 108 -7.46 3.95 5.45
C ALA A 108 -8.38 3.90 4.22
N GLY A 109 -8.17 4.77 3.23
CA GLY A 109 -8.94 4.77 1.99
C GLY A 109 -8.58 3.70 0.97
N SER A 110 -7.72 2.73 1.33
CA SER A 110 -7.56 1.48 0.56
C SER A 110 -8.64 0.46 0.91
N GLN A 111 -9.28 0.60 2.08
CA GLN A 111 -10.36 -0.26 2.52
C GLN A 111 -11.60 0.04 1.69
N CYS A 112 -12.20 -0.97 1.06
CA CYS A 112 -13.40 -0.79 0.23
C CYS A 112 -14.65 -1.45 0.86
N THR A 113 -14.63 -1.61 2.19
CA THR A 113 -15.73 -2.18 2.98
C THR A 113 -15.94 -1.36 4.24
N GLU A 114 -17.16 -1.40 4.81
CA GLU A 114 -17.45 -0.72 6.07
C GLU A 114 -16.59 -1.26 7.22
N GLU A 115 -16.44 -2.58 7.30
CA GLU A 115 -15.63 -3.26 8.33
C GLU A 115 -14.16 -2.86 8.23
N GLY A 116 -13.57 -2.87 7.03
CA GLY A 116 -12.19 -2.46 6.82
C GLY A 116 -11.97 -0.99 7.17
N ALA A 117 -12.91 -0.11 6.82
CA ALA A 117 -12.85 1.30 7.21
C ALA A 117 -12.90 1.49 8.74
N ALA A 118 -13.74 0.70 9.44
CA ALA A 118 -13.82 0.73 10.89
C ALA A 118 -12.52 0.23 11.56
N ASP A 119 -11.95 -0.87 11.08
CA ASP A 119 -10.66 -1.39 11.55
C ASP A 119 -9.53 -0.36 11.33
N ALA A 120 -9.46 0.25 10.13
CA ALA A 120 -8.48 1.28 9.83
C ALA A 120 -8.62 2.52 10.73
N LYS A 121 -9.86 2.95 11.00
CA LYS A 121 -10.12 4.04 11.95
C LYS A 121 -9.57 3.70 13.33
N ALA A 122 -9.96 2.56 13.89
CA ALA A 122 -9.55 2.13 15.23
C ALA A 122 -8.02 2.01 15.33
N PHE A 123 -7.38 1.43 14.31
CA PHE A 123 -5.94 1.29 14.24
C PHE A 123 -5.23 2.66 14.29
N PHE A 124 -5.58 3.59 13.40
CA PHE A 124 -4.90 4.90 13.36
C PHE A 124 -5.18 5.76 14.59
N GLU A 125 -6.39 5.69 15.16
CA GLU A 125 -6.69 6.36 16.44
C GLU A 125 -5.85 5.80 17.59
N SER A 126 -5.60 4.49 17.62
CA SER A 126 -4.69 3.88 18.62
C SER A 126 -3.23 4.33 18.48
N LYS A 127 -2.84 4.81 17.29
CA LYS A 127 -1.49 5.27 16.97
C LYS A 127 -1.35 6.80 17.02
N ALA A 128 -2.37 7.54 17.44
CA ALA A 128 -2.42 9.01 17.41
C ALA A 128 -1.16 9.70 17.99
N ALA A 129 -0.56 9.12 19.03
CA ALA A 129 0.64 9.65 19.67
C ALA A 129 1.89 9.69 18.78
N VAL A 130 1.98 8.81 17.77
CA VAL A 130 3.16 8.68 16.89
C VAL A 130 2.93 9.23 15.47
N ILE A 131 1.71 9.66 15.16
CA ILE A 131 1.33 10.24 13.86
C ILE A 131 0.59 11.59 14.03
N ALA A 132 1.13 12.50 14.83
CA ALA A 132 0.46 13.78 15.12
C ALA A 132 0.00 14.52 13.85
N GLY A 133 -1.23 15.05 13.85
CA GLY A 133 -1.85 15.72 12.70
C GLY A 133 -2.48 14.79 11.66
N TYR A 134 -2.63 13.49 11.98
CA TYR A 134 -3.24 12.49 11.10
C TYR A 134 -4.74 12.72 10.81
N GLU A 135 -5.46 13.48 11.62
CA GLU A 135 -6.92 13.51 11.68
C GLU A 135 -7.55 13.84 10.32
N ARG A 136 -6.99 14.85 9.63
CA ARG A 136 -7.45 15.24 8.29
C ARG A 136 -7.24 14.12 7.27
N ARG A 137 -6.08 13.44 7.33
CA ARG A 137 -5.75 12.36 6.39
C ARG A 137 -6.58 11.13 6.65
N LEU A 138 -6.85 10.81 7.93
CA LEU A 138 -7.76 9.74 8.30
C LEU A 138 -9.17 10.01 7.80
N ALA A 139 -9.72 11.21 8.06
CA ALA A 139 -11.06 11.58 7.62
C ALA A 139 -11.22 11.45 6.09
N GLN A 140 -10.25 11.95 5.33
CA GLN A 140 -10.22 11.82 3.86
C GLN A 140 -10.12 10.35 3.41
N GLY A 141 -9.29 9.54 4.08
CA GLY A 141 -9.16 8.12 3.79
C GLY A 141 -10.46 7.36 4.04
N LEU A 142 -11.08 7.56 5.21
CA LEU A 142 -12.35 6.93 5.56
C LEU A 142 -13.49 7.32 4.63
N GLU A 143 -13.53 8.58 4.19
CA GLU A 143 -14.51 8.99 3.18
C GLU A 143 -14.31 8.26 1.86
N ARG A 144 -13.06 8.18 1.37
CA ARG A 144 -12.75 7.39 0.16
C ARG A 144 -13.13 5.92 0.32
N ALA A 145 -12.89 5.33 1.49
CA ALA A 145 -13.26 3.95 1.78
C ALA A 145 -14.77 3.71 1.68
N ARG A 146 -15.57 4.59 2.30
CA ARG A 146 -17.05 4.52 2.25
C ARG A 146 -17.58 4.71 0.84
N LEU A 147 -17.04 5.66 0.09
CA LEU A 147 -17.41 5.87 -1.30
C LEU A 147 -17.10 4.65 -2.16
N CYS A 148 -15.96 3.99 -1.93
CA CYS A 148 -15.60 2.74 -2.61
C CYS A 148 -16.61 1.63 -2.31
N ALA A 149 -16.93 1.41 -1.03
CA ALA A 149 -17.91 0.40 -0.62
C ALA A 149 -19.29 0.64 -1.25
N ALA A 150 -19.79 1.87 -1.17
CA ALA A 150 -21.08 2.23 -1.78
C ALA A 150 -21.08 2.05 -3.31
N GLN A 151 -19.97 2.39 -3.98
CA GLN A 151 -19.82 2.20 -5.42
C GLN A 151 -19.76 0.71 -5.80
N ALA A 152 -19.12 -0.11 -4.97
CA ALA A 152 -19.03 -1.55 -5.15
C ALA A 152 -20.39 -2.23 -5.12
N GLU A 153 -21.24 -1.84 -4.17
CA GLU A 153 -22.57 -2.41 -3.99
C GLU A 153 -23.55 -2.01 -5.10
N THR A 154 -23.46 -0.77 -5.59
CA THR A 154 -24.51 -0.19 -6.44
C THR A 154 -24.10 -0.05 -7.91
N GLN A 155 -22.90 0.45 -8.20
CA GLN A 155 -22.53 0.89 -9.55
C GLN A 155 -21.77 -0.17 -10.33
N TRP A 156 -20.90 -0.97 -9.69
CA TRP A 156 -20.13 -2.00 -10.40
C TRP A 156 -21.01 -3.07 -11.07
N PRO A 157 -22.07 -3.60 -10.44
CA PRO A 157 -22.95 -4.55 -11.11
C PRO A 157 -23.63 -3.96 -12.36
N GLN A 158 -24.09 -2.71 -12.27
CA GLN A 158 -24.70 -1.99 -13.40
C GLN A 158 -23.71 -1.76 -14.53
N LEU A 159 -22.47 -1.40 -14.20
CA LEU A 159 -21.40 -1.23 -15.18
C LEU A 159 -21.06 -2.56 -15.87
N ALA A 160 -20.92 -3.64 -15.10
CA ALA A 160 -20.65 -4.96 -15.65
C ALA A 160 -21.75 -5.41 -16.62
N GLU A 161 -23.02 -5.19 -16.26
CA GLU A 161 -24.16 -5.47 -17.12
C GLU A 161 -24.13 -4.62 -18.42
N ALA A 162 -23.85 -3.33 -18.31
CA ALA A 162 -23.77 -2.44 -19.47
C ALA A 162 -22.62 -2.82 -20.43
N LEU A 163 -21.48 -3.28 -19.89
CA LEU A 163 -20.33 -3.74 -20.68
C LEU A 163 -20.61 -5.08 -21.35
N ALA A 164 -21.31 -6.01 -20.68
CA ALA A 164 -21.66 -7.31 -21.26
C ALA A 164 -22.66 -7.21 -22.43
N ARG A 165 -23.37 -6.09 -22.56
CA ARG A 165 -24.32 -5.81 -23.65
C ARG A 165 -23.66 -5.16 -24.88
N ARG A 166 -22.35 -4.92 -24.86
CA ARG A 166 -21.57 -4.39 -25.99
C ARG A 166 -20.92 -5.51 -26.78
#